data_AF-A0A7C6DZD0-F1
#
_entry.id   AF-A0A7C6DZD0-F1
#
_cell.length_a   1.000
_cell.length_b   1.000
_cell.length_c   1.000
_cell.angle_alpha   90.00
_cell.angle_beta   90.00
_cell.angle_gamma   90.00
#
_symmetry.space_group_name_H-M   'P 1'
#
loop_
_entity.id
_entity.type
_entity.pdbx_description
1 polymer ?
#
loop_
_entity_poly.entity_id
_entity_poly.type
_entity_poly.pdbx_seq_one_letter_code
_entity_poly.pdbx_strand_id
1 'polypeptide(L)'
;MGDFERHRRLSGEKRTAALEEYERKRYTVVGDLAIKAVEQAIEALASLEGLHFHISPRSAHANRVTWVKKKFPELSGYVVMLWGAYGMLGYEGVDGERAGKALEAMEAILNGFEEKTGVRFK
;
A
#
# COMPACT_ATOMS: atom_id res chain seq x y z
N MET A 1 -5.14 17.33 10.18
CA MET A 1 -3.89 16.87 10.83
C MET A 1 -4.05 15.50 11.50
N GLY A 2 -5.12 15.24 12.26
CA GLY A 2 -5.33 13.92 12.90
C GLY A 2 -5.43 12.73 11.94
N ASP A 3 -6.12 12.87 10.81
CA ASP A 3 -6.29 11.76 9.86
C ASP A 3 -5.00 11.41 9.13
N PHE A 4 -4.23 12.42 8.69
CA PHE A 4 -2.91 12.21 8.09
C PHE A 4 -2.01 11.37 9.00
N GLU A 5 -1.81 11.79 10.25
CA GLU A 5 -0.92 11.09 11.18
C GLU A 5 -1.41 9.69 11.54
N ARG A 6 -2.73 9.53 11.70
CA ARG A 6 -3.34 8.23 11.94
C ARG A 6 -3.05 7.26 10.79
N HIS A 7 -3.30 7.69 9.55
CA HIS A 7 -3.07 6.85 8.37
C HIS A 7 -1.56 6.60 8.13
N ARG A 8 -0.72 7.62 8.33
CA ARG A 8 0.75 7.48 8.23
C ARG A 8 1.27 6.42 9.20
N ARG A 9 0.85 6.47 10.47
CA ARG A 9 1.21 5.46 11.48
C ARG A 9 0.74 4.06 11.08
N LEU A 10 -0.53 3.92 10.66
CA LEU A 10 -1.08 2.64 10.24
C LEU A 10 -0.36 2.05 9.03
N SER A 11 0.12 2.90 8.12
CA SER A 11 0.95 2.48 6.99
C SER A 11 2.27 1.87 7.47
N GLY A 12 3.00 2.55 8.37
CA GLY A 12 4.27 2.06 8.90
C GLY A 12 4.15 0.77 9.72
N GLU A 13 3.10 0.64 10.55
CA GLU A 13 2.82 -0.59 11.29
C GLU A 13 2.61 -1.78 10.34
N LYS A 14 1.87 -1.58 9.25
CA LYS A 14 1.57 -2.64 8.26
C LYS A 14 2.76 -2.98 7.39
N ARG A 15 3.56 -1.98 7.00
CA ARG A 15 4.84 -2.19 6.31
C ARG A 15 5.73 -3.10 7.13
N THR A 16 5.94 -2.76 8.40
CA THR A 16 6.76 -3.56 9.32
C THR A 16 6.24 -4.98 9.45
N ALA A 17 4.93 -5.14 9.69
CA ALA A 17 4.32 -6.45 9.79
C ALA A 17 4.43 -7.26 8.48
N ALA A 18 4.30 -6.65 7.30
CA ALA A 18 4.44 -7.33 6.02
C ALA A 18 5.85 -7.93 5.85
N LEU A 19 6.89 -7.17 6.23
CA LEU A 19 8.28 -7.63 6.18
C LEU A 19 8.50 -8.80 7.15
N GLU A 20 8.00 -8.71 8.38
CA GLU A 20 8.15 -9.79 9.36
C GLU A 20 7.40 -11.08 8.95
N GLU A 21 6.20 -10.95 8.38
CA GLU A 21 5.43 -12.12 7.95
C GLU A 21 6.07 -12.81 6.74
N TYR A 22 6.85 -12.09 5.94
CA TYR A 22 7.65 -12.67 4.87
C TYR A 22 8.78 -13.53 5.42
N GLU A 23 9.51 -13.06 6.43
CA GLU A 23 10.52 -13.85 7.15
C GLU A 23 9.93 -15.10 7.80
N ARG A 24 8.68 -15.00 8.29
CA ARG A 24 7.91 -16.13 8.85
C ARG A 24 7.27 -17.03 7.78
N LYS A 25 7.50 -16.75 6.50
CA LYS A 25 6.97 -17.47 5.33
C LYS A 25 5.44 -17.52 5.26
N ARG A 26 4.75 -16.55 5.85
CA ARG A 26 3.27 -16.44 5.82
C ARG A 26 2.84 -15.58 4.63
N TYR A 27 3.16 -16.05 3.44
CA TYR A 27 3.07 -15.27 2.20
C TYR A 27 1.67 -14.76 1.85
N THR A 28 0.62 -15.46 2.25
CA THR A 28 -0.76 -14.98 2.09
C THR A 28 -0.99 -13.69 2.89
N VAL A 29 -0.48 -13.64 4.12
CA VAL A 29 -0.56 -12.49 5.03
C VAL A 29 0.32 -11.33 4.53
N VAL A 30 1.44 -11.63 3.87
CA VAL A 30 2.30 -10.61 3.26
C VAL A 30 1.51 -9.79 2.24
N GLY A 31 0.75 -10.44 1.36
CA GLY A 31 -0.11 -9.76 0.38
C GLY A 31 -1.12 -8.82 1.04
N ASP A 32 -1.81 -9.30 2.06
CA ASP A 32 -2.81 -8.52 2.82
C ASP A 32 -2.19 -7.27 3.48
N LEU A 33 -1.04 -7.42 4.12
CA LEU A 33 -0.40 -6.34 4.84
C LEU A 33 0.26 -5.34 3.90
N ALA A 34 0.90 -5.82 2.83
CA ALA A 34 1.58 -4.97 1.86
C ALA A 34 0.60 -4.03 1.15
N ILE A 35 -0.55 -4.55 0.67
CA ILE A 35 -1.55 -3.68 0.05
C ILE A 35 -2.13 -2.69 1.07
N LYS A 36 -2.38 -3.13 2.31
CA LYS A 36 -2.94 -2.24 3.34
C LYS A 36 -1.95 -1.16 3.74
N ALA A 37 -0.64 -1.40 3.74
CA ALA A 37 0.38 -0.38 3.99
C ALA A 37 0.29 0.73 2.94
N VAL A 38 0.21 0.37 1.66
CA VAL A 38 0.08 1.32 0.54
C VAL A 38 -1.27 2.05 0.59
N GLU A 39 -2.38 1.36 0.84
CA GLU A 39 -3.69 2.00 0.97
C GLU A 39 -3.70 3.07 2.07
N GLN A 40 -3.09 2.78 3.23
CA GLN A 40 -2.98 3.74 4.32
C GLN A 40 -2.06 4.91 3.97
N ALA A 41 -0.97 4.69 3.22
CA ALA A 41 -0.12 5.79 2.75
C ALA A 41 -0.87 6.72 1.79
N ILE A 42 -1.66 6.15 0.87
CA ILE A 42 -2.50 6.92 -0.05
C ILE A 42 -3.56 7.71 0.73
N GLU A 43 -4.24 7.10 1.71
CA GLU A 43 -5.20 7.82 2.56
C GLU A 43 -4.53 8.95 3.36
N ALA A 44 -3.32 8.73 3.87
CA ALA A 44 -2.57 9.77 4.58
C ALA A 44 -2.37 10.98 3.66
N LEU A 45 -1.75 10.77 2.49
CA LEU A 45 -1.45 11.87 1.56
C LEU A 45 -2.73 12.52 1.01
N ALA A 46 -3.75 11.73 0.65
CA ALA A 46 -5.01 12.25 0.14
C ALA A 46 -5.79 13.05 1.20
N SER A 47 -5.64 12.73 2.49
CA SER A 47 -6.27 13.48 3.58
C SER A 47 -5.72 14.90 3.73
N LEU A 48 -4.49 15.18 3.24
CA LEU A 48 -3.96 16.54 3.17
C LEU A 48 -4.77 17.42 2.18
N GLU A 49 -5.49 16.79 1.25
CA GLU A 49 -6.41 17.42 0.30
C GLU A 49 -7.89 17.26 0.74
N GLY A 50 -8.14 16.78 1.96
CA GLY A 50 -9.49 16.53 2.48
C GLY A 50 -10.20 15.31 1.89
N LEU A 51 -9.46 14.40 1.25
CA LEU A 51 -10.01 13.18 0.64
C LEU A 51 -9.87 11.97 1.57
N HIS A 52 -10.92 11.15 1.62
CA HIS A 52 -10.91 9.84 2.29
C HIS A 52 -11.59 8.81 1.41
N PHE A 53 -10.85 7.83 0.88
CA PHE A 53 -11.43 6.86 -0.05
C PHE A 53 -12.13 5.70 0.67
N HIS A 54 -11.65 5.35 1.86
CA HIS A 54 -12.19 4.25 2.66
C HIS A 54 -13.65 4.43 3.09
N ILE A 55 -14.19 5.66 3.05
CA ILE A 55 -15.61 5.94 3.34
C ILE A 55 -16.56 5.35 2.27
N SER A 56 -16.04 5.06 1.07
CA SER A 56 -16.78 4.46 -0.04
C SER A 56 -16.10 3.15 -0.48
N PRO A 57 -16.21 2.05 0.30
CA PRO A 57 -15.41 0.85 0.09
C PRO A 57 -15.50 0.25 -1.31
N ARG A 58 -16.68 0.30 -1.94
CA ARG A 58 -16.94 -0.24 -3.28
C ARG A 58 -16.12 0.44 -4.38
N SER A 59 -15.79 1.72 -4.22
CA SER A 59 -15.01 2.50 -5.18
C SER A 59 -13.62 2.88 -4.67
N ALA A 60 -13.30 2.55 -3.42
CA ALA A 60 -12.07 2.98 -2.75
C ALA A 60 -10.81 2.60 -3.52
N HIS A 61 -10.72 1.36 -4.01
CA HIS A 61 -9.58 0.90 -4.79
C HIS A 61 -9.41 1.71 -6.10
N ALA A 62 -10.45 1.79 -6.92
CA ALA A 62 -10.41 2.52 -8.19
C ALA A 62 -10.08 4.01 -7.98
N ASN A 63 -10.62 4.62 -6.93
CA ASN A 63 -10.35 6.02 -6.59
C ASN A 63 -8.89 6.23 -6.14
N ARG A 64 -8.33 5.33 -5.32
CA ARG A 64 -6.90 5.37 -4.94
C ARG A 64 -6.01 5.27 -6.17
N VAL A 65 -6.25 4.31 -7.06
CA VAL A 65 -5.47 4.14 -8.30
C VAL A 65 -5.57 5.39 -9.18
N THR A 66 -6.77 5.93 -9.36
CA THR A 66 -6.98 7.16 -10.15
C THR A 66 -6.25 8.35 -9.54
N TRP A 67 -6.31 8.50 -8.22
CA TRP A 67 -5.63 9.58 -7.51
C TRP A 67 -4.10 9.45 -7.61
N VAL A 68 -3.55 8.23 -7.41
CA VAL A 68 -2.11 7.97 -7.59
C VAL A 68 -1.70 8.24 -9.03
N LYS A 69 -2.45 7.78 -10.02
CA LYS A 69 -2.15 8.04 -11.44
C LYS A 69 -2.10 9.54 -11.77
N LYS A 70 -2.91 10.36 -11.09
CA LYS A 70 -2.92 11.82 -11.26
C LYS A 70 -1.75 12.51 -10.55
N LYS A 71 -1.39 12.07 -9.34
CA LYS A 71 -0.40 12.75 -8.47
C LYS A 71 1.02 12.20 -8.60
N PHE A 72 1.13 10.91 -8.84
CA PHE A 72 2.36 10.12 -8.90
C PHE A 72 2.26 9.10 -10.05
N PRO A 73 2.14 9.55 -11.31
CA PRO A 73 1.88 8.67 -12.45
C PRO A 73 2.87 7.51 -12.57
N GLU A 74 4.14 7.74 -12.29
CA GLU A 74 5.21 6.75 -12.26
C GLU A 74 5.03 5.63 -11.22
N LEU A 75 4.30 5.89 -10.13
CA LEU A 75 4.04 4.90 -9.08
C LEU A 75 2.77 4.07 -9.35
N SER A 76 1.89 4.53 -10.24
CA SER A 76 0.59 3.91 -10.47
C SER A 76 0.68 2.45 -10.97
N GLY A 77 1.72 2.13 -11.75
CA GLY A 77 1.97 0.76 -12.22
C GLY A 77 2.24 -0.21 -11.07
N TYR A 78 3.01 0.21 -10.07
CA TYR A 78 3.30 -0.60 -8.88
C TYR A 78 2.04 -0.84 -8.04
N VAL A 79 1.15 0.16 -7.91
CA VAL A 79 -0.11 0.00 -7.16
C VAL A 79 -1.00 -1.05 -7.82
N VAL A 80 -1.09 -1.04 -9.15
CA VAL A 80 -1.87 -2.05 -9.91
C VAL A 80 -1.24 -3.43 -9.75
N MET A 81 0.10 -3.54 -9.87
CA MET A 81 0.83 -4.79 -9.67
C MET A 81 0.57 -5.37 -8.27
N LEU A 82 0.68 -4.54 -7.23
CA LEU A 82 0.49 -4.95 -5.84
C LEU A 82 -0.94 -5.44 -5.59
N TRP A 83 -1.95 -4.78 -6.17
CA TRP A 83 -3.34 -5.23 -6.08
C TRP A 83 -3.55 -6.61 -6.72
N GLY A 84 -2.95 -6.85 -7.89
CA GLY A 84 -2.97 -8.16 -8.53
C GLY A 84 -2.28 -9.24 -7.69
N ALA A 85 -1.12 -8.92 -7.09
CA ALA A 85 -0.40 -9.81 -6.20
C ALA A 85 -1.22 -10.15 -4.94
N TYR A 86 -1.88 -9.17 -4.33
CA TYR A 86 -2.81 -9.37 -3.20
C TYR A 86 -3.93 -10.35 -3.56
N GLY A 87 -4.60 -10.16 -4.70
CA GLY A 87 -5.66 -11.06 -5.14
C GLY A 87 -5.14 -12.51 -5.29
N MET A 88 -4.04 -12.69 -6.00
CA MET A 88 -3.50 -14.03 -6.22
C MET A 88 -2.98 -14.69 -4.93
N LEU A 89 -2.25 -13.97 -4.07
CA LEU A 89 -1.74 -14.51 -2.81
C LEU A 89 -2.89 -14.87 -1.85
N GLY A 90 -3.97 -14.08 -1.82
CA GLY A 90 -5.12 -14.31 -0.97
C GLY A 90 -5.98 -15.52 -1.40
N TYR A 91 -6.10 -15.77 -2.71
CA TYR A 91 -6.97 -16.84 -3.23
C TYR A 91 -6.22 -18.12 -3.63
N GLU A 92 -5.01 -18.02 -4.16
CA GLU A 92 -4.24 -19.15 -4.69
C GLU A 92 -3.12 -19.62 -3.74
N GLY A 93 -2.74 -18.80 -2.74
CA GLY A 93 -1.92 -19.23 -1.62
C GLY A 93 -0.43 -18.89 -1.69
N VAL A 94 0.38 -19.83 -1.17
CA VAL A 94 1.73 -19.64 -0.60
C VAL A 94 2.81 -19.63 -1.70
N ASP A 95 2.97 -18.49 -2.37
CA ASP A 95 4.05 -18.22 -3.32
C ASP A 95 5.02 -17.16 -2.75
N GLY A 96 6.22 -17.61 -2.37
CA GLY A 96 7.25 -16.75 -1.80
C GLY A 96 7.85 -15.76 -2.80
N GLU A 97 7.97 -16.14 -4.06
CA GLU A 97 8.47 -15.23 -5.11
C GLU A 97 7.47 -14.09 -5.32
N ARG A 98 6.18 -14.43 -5.37
CA ARG A 98 5.10 -13.45 -5.53
C ARG A 98 4.95 -12.56 -4.31
N ALA A 99 5.10 -13.10 -3.10
CA ALA A 99 5.14 -12.28 -1.88
C ALA A 99 6.35 -11.35 -1.86
N GLY A 100 7.51 -11.79 -2.35
CA GLY A 100 8.69 -10.94 -2.54
C GLY A 100 8.39 -9.78 -3.49
N LYS A 101 7.80 -10.05 -4.66
CA LYS A 101 7.38 -9.01 -5.61
C LYS A 101 6.36 -8.04 -5.02
N ALA A 102 5.46 -8.52 -4.15
CA ALA A 102 4.51 -7.66 -3.44
C ALA A 102 5.24 -6.70 -2.47
N LEU A 103 6.24 -7.19 -1.74
CA LEU A 103 7.07 -6.34 -0.87
C LEU A 103 7.91 -5.34 -1.67
N GLU A 104 8.53 -5.75 -2.77
CA GLU A 104 9.27 -4.86 -3.66
C GLU A 104 8.39 -3.73 -4.19
N ALA A 105 7.17 -4.05 -4.65
CA ALA A 105 6.21 -3.06 -5.09
C ALA A 105 5.79 -2.12 -3.96
N MET A 106 5.51 -2.65 -2.76
CA MET A 106 5.18 -1.85 -1.57
C MET A 106 6.30 -0.86 -1.24
N GLU A 107 7.54 -1.34 -1.15
CA GLU A 107 8.71 -0.49 -0.83
C GLU A 107 8.94 0.56 -1.92
N ALA A 108 8.84 0.19 -3.20
CA ALA A 108 8.99 1.14 -4.31
C ALA A 108 7.95 2.29 -4.22
N ILE A 109 6.70 1.97 -3.89
CA ILE A 109 5.63 2.97 -3.73
C ILE A 109 5.91 3.86 -2.53
N LEU A 110 6.19 3.29 -1.35
CA LEU A 110 6.40 4.06 -0.12
C LEU A 110 7.64 4.95 -0.21
N ASN A 111 8.74 4.45 -0.77
CA ASN A 111 9.95 5.23 -1.02
C ASN A 111 9.69 6.33 -2.06
N GLY A 112 8.94 6.03 -3.12
CA GLY A 112 8.55 7.02 -4.12
C GLY A 112 7.67 8.13 -3.54
N PHE A 113 6.76 7.81 -2.61
CA PHE A 113 6.01 8.80 -1.86
C PHE A 113 6.92 9.63 -0.94
N GLU A 114 7.86 9.01 -0.22
CA GLU A 114 8.84 9.73 0.63
C GLU A 114 9.66 10.71 -0.21
N GLU A 115 10.20 10.28 -1.35
CA GLU A 115 11.01 11.12 -2.25
C GLU A 115 10.23 12.35 -2.74
N LYS A 116 8.95 12.18 -3.09
CA LYS A 116 8.14 13.24 -3.72
C LYS A 116 7.49 14.19 -2.74
N THR A 117 7.28 13.75 -1.50
CA THR A 117 6.50 14.49 -0.50
C THR A 117 7.29 14.85 0.75
N GLY A 118 8.45 14.21 0.97
CA GLY A 118 9.20 14.29 2.23
C GLY A 118 8.55 13.52 3.39
N VAL A 119 7.40 12.87 3.18
CA VAL A 119 6.67 12.15 4.23
C VAL A 119 7.22 10.73 4.38
N ARG A 120 7.56 10.38 5.62
CA ARG A 120 8.05 9.06 5.99
C ARG A 120 6.94 8.14 6.46
N PHE A 121 6.92 6.91 5.95
CA PHE A 121 6.01 5.84 6.36
C PHE A 121 6.74 4.74 7.15
N LYS A 122 7.77 5.15 7.91
CA LYS A 122 8.63 4.34 8.78
C LYS A 122 8.58 4.85 10.21
#